data_AF-A0A662X501-F1
#
_entry.id   AF-A0A662X501-F1
#
_cell.length_a   1.000
_cell.length_b   1.000
_cell.length_c   1.000
_cell.angle_alpha   90.00
_cell.angle_beta   90.00
_cell.angle_gamma   90.00
#
_symmetry.space_group_name_H-M   'P 1'
#
loop_
_entity.id
_entity.type
_entity.pdbx_description
1 polymer ?
#
loop_
_entity_poly.entity_id
_entity_poly.type
_entity_poly.pdbx_seq_one_letter_code
_entity_poly.pdbx_strand_id
1 'polypeptide(L)'
;FPKSVRTVDVNTEHGTCLFDESTKTVKWNVGKLGKKVLNPTLRGNIILHQSAAVPDEKPVVLLGFKVPMATVSGLNVETLLITNEKYKPYKGVRTLTKAGRFQIRT
;
A
#
# COMPACT_ATOMS: atom_id res chain seq x y z
N PHE A 1 -7.96 -12.89 6.27
CA PHE A 1 -9.33 -13.40 6.23
C PHE A 1 -9.47 -14.54 7.24
N PRO A 2 -10.66 -14.74 7.81
CA PRO A 2 -10.91 -15.83 8.77
C PRO A 2 -10.83 -17.20 8.08
N LYS A 3 -10.64 -18.26 8.88
CA LYS A 3 -10.47 -19.64 8.38
C LYS A 3 -11.70 -20.19 7.65
N SER A 4 -12.88 -19.61 7.89
CA SER A 4 -14.11 -19.95 7.18
C SER A 4 -14.10 -19.57 5.69
N VAL A 5 -13.19 -18.68 5.27
CA VAL A 5 -13.01 -18.32 3.86
C VAL A 5 -12.25 -19.43 3.13
N ARG A 6 -12.92 -20.03 2.14
CA ARG A 6 -12.34 -21.03 1.25
C ARG A 6 -11.43 -20.35 0.23
N THR A 7 -12.00 -19.48 -0.59
CA THR A 7 -11.29 -18.73 -1.65
C THR A 7 -11.89 -17.33 -1.80
N VAL A 8 -11.18 -16.46 -2.51
CA VAL A 8 -11.69 -15.12 -2.87
C VAL A 8 -11.50 -14.92 -4.37
N ASP A 9 -12.62 -14.77 -5.08
CA ASP A 9 -12.62 -14.48 -6.51
C ASP A 9 -12.65 -12.97 -6.69
N VAL A 10 -11.52 -12.42 -7.12
CA VAL A 10 -11.31 -10.97 -7.24
C VAL A 10 -11.00 -10.59 -8.67
N ASN A 11 -11.59 -9.48 -9.11
CA ASN A 11 -11.32 -8.83 -10.37
C ASN A 11 -10.83 -7.40 -10.11
N THR A 12 -9.76 -7.02 -10.82
CA THR A 12 -9.19 -5.67 -10.75
C THR A 12 -9.02 -5.13 -12.15
N GLU A 13 -9.39 -3.86 -12.35
CA GLU A 13 -9.14 -3.14 -13.60
C GLU A 13 -7.67 -2.71 -13.71
N HIS A 14 -6.97 -2.61 -12.57
CA HIS A 14 -5.63 -2.06 -12.51
C HIS A 14 -4.70 -2.95 -11.67
N GLY A 15 -3.52 -3.22 -12.21
CA GLY A 15 -2.51 -4.02 -11.54
C GLY A 15 -2.87 -5.51 -11.47
N THR A 16 -2.32 -6.22 -10.49
CA THR A 16 -2.52 -7.66 -10.32
C THR A 16 -3.03 -7.97 -8.92
N CYS A 17 -3.89 -8.98 -8.81
CA CYS A 17 -4.45 -9.40 -7.54
C CYS A 17 -4.29 -10.90 -7.37
N LEU A 18 -3.86 -11.33 -6.19
CA LEU A 18 -3.60 -12.74 -5.90
C LEU A 18 -4.05 -13.09 -4.49
N PHE A 19 -4.83 -14.16 -4.37
CA PHE A 19 -5.23 -14.72 -3.08
C PHE A 19 -4.23 -15.79 -2.66
N ASP A 20 -3.67 -15.63 -1.47
CA ASP A 20 -2.80 -16.61 -0.83
C ASP A 20 -3.61 -17.41 0.19
N GLU A 21 -3.84 -18.68 -0.11
CA GLU A 21 -4.64 -19.58 0.72
C GLU A 21 -3.98 -19.89 2.07
N SER A 22 -2.65 -19.90 2.13
CA SER A 22 -1.91 -20.23 3.35
C SER A 22 -2.02 -19.13 4.40
N THR A 23 -1.89 -17.88 3.98
CA THR A 23 -2.02 -16.71 4.85
C THR A 23 -3.45 -16.19 4.94
N LYS A 24 -4.35 -16.73 4.11
CA LYS A 24 -5.72 -16.23 3.90
C LYS A 24 -5.69 -14.71 3.67
N THR A 25 -4.83 -14.23 2.79
CA THR A 25 -4.72 -12.80 2.44
C THR A 25 -4.87 -12.59 0.94
N VAL A 26 -5.56 -11.50 0.57
CA VAL A 26 -5.55 -11.02 -0.82
C VAL A 26 -4.50 -9.93 -0.92
N LYS A 27 -3.54 -10.11 -1.85
CA LYS A 27 -2.52 -9.09 -2.17
C LYS A 27 -2.88 -8.46 -3.51
N TRP A 28 -3.15 -7.17 -3.47
CA TRP A 28 -3.40 -6.36 -4.66
C TRP A 28 -2.24 -5.41 -4.91
N ASN A 29 -1.60 -5.55 -6.07
CA ASN A 29 -0.51 -4.68 -6.51
C ASN A 29 -1.01 -3.77 -7.63
N VAL A 30 -1.39 -2.55 -7.26
CA VAL A 30 -1.87 -1.51 -8.20
C VAL A 30 -0.74 -0.94 -9.07
N GLY A 31 0.51 -0.95 -8.57
CA GLY A 31 1.64 -0.31 -9.22
C GLY A 31 1.67 1.21 -9.00
N LYS A 32 1.76 1.98 -10.09
CA LYS A 32 1.95 3.44 -10.04
C LYS A 32 0.64 4.18 -10.26
N LEU A 33 0.22 4.94 -9.25
CA LEU A 33 -0.89 5.88 -9.38
C LEU A 33 -0.43 7.14 -10.11
N GLY A 34 -1.30 7.67 -10.96
CA GLY A 34 -1.03 8.85 -11.78
C GLY A 34 -2.28 9.30 -12.53
N LYS A 35 -2.15 10.24 -13.48
CA LYS A 35 -3.30 10.81 -14.19
C LYS A 35 -4.20 9.77 -14.89
N LYS A 36 -3.62 8.64 -15.31
CA LYS A 36 -4.35 7.54 -15.97
C LYS A 36 -5.08 6.62 -14.99
N VAL A 37 -4.62 6.53 -13.73
CA VAL A 37 -5.15 5.65 -12.69
C VAL A 37 -5.33 6.47 -11.43
N LEU A 38 -6.47 7.16 -11.37
CA LEU A 38 -6.79 8.07 -10.26
C LEU A 38 -7.45 7.30 -9.10
N ASN A 39 -8.42 6.43 -9.44
CA ASN A 39 -9.25 5.70 -8.49
C ASN A 39 -9.22 4.21 -8.84
N PRO A 40 -8.14 3.48 -8.50
CA PRO A 40 -8.11 2.05 -8.73
C PRO A 40 -9.20 1.37 -7.90
N THR A 41 -9.86 0.36 -8.46
CA THR A 41 -10.88 -0.41 -7.75
C THR A 41 -10.60 -1.91 -7.83
N LEU A 42 -10.89 -2.61 -6.73
CA LEU A 42 -10.86 -4.05 -6.62
C LEU A 42 -12.25 -4.52 -6.21
N ARG A 43 -12.86 -5.40 -7.00
CA ARG A 43 -14.17 -5.98 -6.72
C ARG A 43 -14.05 -7.49 -6.69
N GLY A 44 -14.81 -8.15 -5.85
CA GLY A 44 -14.74 -9.61 -5.78
C GLY A 44 -15.75 -10.20 -4.82
N ASN A 45 -15.82 -11.53 -4.85
CA ASN A 45 -16.68 -12.34 -4.02
C ASN A 45 -15.82 -13.19 -3.07
N ILE A 46 -16.17 -13.18 -1.79
CA ILE A 46 -15.54 -14.03 -0.79
C ILE A 46 -16.37 -15.31 -0.71
N ILE A 47 -15.75 -16.46 -1.00
CA ILE A 47 -16.41 -17.76 -0.98
C ILE A 47 -16.06 -18.47 0.31
N LEU A 48 -17.08 -18.80 1.10
CA LEU A 48 -16.94 -19.53 2.35
C LEU A 48 -16.98 -21.05 2.14
N HIS A 49 -16.49 -21.80 3.13
CA HIS A 49 -16.71 -23.25 3.18
C HIS A 49 -18.20 -23.57 3.33
N GLN A 50 -18.62 -24.74 2.83
CA GLN A 50 -20.01 -25.19 2.97
C GLN A 50 -20.41 -25.22 4.45
N SER A 51 -21.59 -24.68 4.76
CA SER A 51 -22.12 -24.56 6.12
C SER A 51 -21.32 -23.68 7.10
N ALA A 52 -20.34 -22.92 6.62
CA ALA A 52 -19.63 -21.95 7.46
C ALA A 52 -20.52 -20.72 7.71
N ALA A 53 -20.57 -20.28 8.97
CA ALA A 53 -21.24 -19.03 9.33
C ALA A 53 -20.52 -17.83 8.67
N VAL A 54 -21.32 -16.81 8.31
CA VAL A 54 -20.78 -15.54 7.84
C VAL A 54 -19.95 -14.92 8.98
N PRO A 55 -18.67 -14.60 8.75
CA PRO A 55 -17.85 -13.97 9.77
C PRO A 55 -18.40 -12.60 10.17
N ASP A 56 -18.43 -12.33 11.48
CA ASP A 56 -18.81 -11.01 12.02
C ASP A 56 -17.66 -9.98 11.90
N GLU A 57 -16.41 -10.47 11.78
CA GLU A 57 -15.24 -9.61 11.66
C GLU A 57 -15.03 -9.14 10.21
N LYS A 58 -15.00 -7.82 10.04
CA LYS A 58 -14.71 -7.18 8.76
C LYS A 58 -13.20 -7.22 8.45
N PRO A 59 -12.81 -7.50 7.20
CA PRO A 59 -11.41 -7.60 6.84
C PRO A 59 -10.69 -6.25 6.99
N VAL A 60 -9.54 -6.26 7.65
CA VAL A 60 -8.64 -5.10 7.73
C VAL A 60 -7.83 -4.99 6.46
N VAL A 61 -7.77 -3.78 5.89
CA VAL A 61 -6.98 -3.49 4.69
C VAL A 61 -5.66 -2.83 5.11
N LEU A 62 -4.54 -3.46 4.78
CA LEU A 62 -3.20 -2.90 4.98
C LEU A 62 -2.70 -2.27 3.68
N LEU A 63 -2.24 -1.02 3.76
CA LEU A 63 -1.75 -0.28 2.60
C LEU A 63 -0.24 -0.14 2.62
N GLY A 64 0.38 -0.49 1.48
CA GLY A 64 1.78 -0.23 1.19
C GLY A 64 1.90 0.76 0.04
N PHE A 65 2.51 1.93 0.29
CA PHE A 65 2.76 2.91 -0.76
C PHE A 65 4.09 3.64 -0.56
N LYS A 66 4.57 4.24 -1.65
CA LYS A 66 5.72 5.16 -1.65
C LYS A 66 5.42 6.37 -2.50
N VAL A 67 5.69 7.56 -1.98
CA VAL A 67 5.51 8.84 -2.69
C VAL A 67 6.87 9.54 -2.77
N PRO A 68 7.53 9.52 -3.94
CA PRO A 68 8.80 10.20 -4.13
C PRO A 68 8.61 11.72 -4.11
N MET A 69 9.64 12.45 -3.68
CA MET A 69 9.67 13.92 -3.65
C MET A 69 8.55 14.55 -2.81
N ALA A 70 8.07 13.85 -1.78
CA ALA A 70 7.00 14.30 -0.91
C ALA A 70 7.34 14.09 0.57
N THR A 71 6.89 15.02 1.42
CA THR A 71 6.97 14.95 2.88
C THR A 71 5.57 15.15 3.47
N VAL A 72 5.15 14.21 4.32
CA VAL A 72 3.83 14.30 5.00
C VAL A 72 3.90 15.16 6.25
N SER A 73 5.06 15.21 6.91
CA SER A 73 5.28 16.05 8.10
C SER A 73 5.48 17.54 7.77
N GLY A 74 5.59 17.91 6.50
CA GLY A 74 5.97 19.26 6.08
C GLY A 74 7.45 19.60 6.32
N LEU A 75 8.26 18.66 6.82
CA LEU A 75 9.69 18.88 7.04
C LEU A 75 10.38 19.26 5.73
N ASN A 76 11.14 20.36 5.77
CA ASN A 76 11.94 20.86 4.68
C ASN A 76 13.36 21.16 5.17
N VAL A 77 14.36 20.85 4.35
CA VAL A 77 15.76 21.19 4.62
C VAL A 77 16.03 22.55 4.01
N GLU A 78 16.16 23.57 4.84
CA GLU A 78 16.39 24.94 4.38
C GLU A 78 17.84 25.13 3.90
N THR A 79 18.82 24.76 4.71
CA THR A 79 20.24 24.96 4.38
C THR A 79 21.09 23.78 4.82
N LEU A 80 22.02 23.36 3.95
CA LEU A 80 23.11 22.44 4.26
C LEU A 80 24.43 23.21 4.25
N LEU A 81 25.04 23.32 5.43
CA LEU A 81 26.34 23.98 5.64
C LEU A 81 27.44 22.92 5.68
N ILE A 82 28.49 23.12 4.87
CA ILE A 82 29.70 22.28 4.88
C ILE A 82 30.88 23.22 5.12
N THR A 83 31.62 22.96 6.20
CA THR A 83 32.75 23.77 6.65
C THR A 83 34.05 22.98 6.55
N ASN A 84 35.18 23.68 6.44
CA ASN A 84 36.53 23.10 6.46
C ASN A 84 36.86 22.20 5.25
N GLU A 85 36.26 22.48 4.09
CA GLU A 85 36.58 21.82 2.83
C GLU A 85 37.19 22.79 1.81
N LYS A 86 38.23 22.34 1.10
CA LYS A 86 38.93 23.17 0.09
C LYS A 86 38.20 23.23 -1.25
N TYR A 87 37.26 22.33 -1.50
CA TYR A 87 36.50 22.24 -2.75
C TYR A 87 35.03 22.66 -2.56
N LYS A 88 34.30 22.82 -3.68
CA LYS A 88 32.85 23.10 -3.67
C LYS A 88 32.07 21.78 -3.77
N PRO A 89 31.56 21.23 -2.66
CA PRO A 89 30.79 19.98 -2.69
C PRO A 89 29.43 20.17 -3.37
N TYR A 90 28.97 19.13 -4.04
CA TYR A 90 27.58 19.03 -4.47
C TYR A 90 26.68 18.77 -3.25
N LYS A 91 25.57 19.51 -3.13
CA LYS A 91 24.59 19.36 -2.05
C LYS A 91 23.26 18.98 -2.68
N GLY A 92 22.67 17.89 -2.21
CA GLY A 92 21.40 17.38 -2.71
C GLY A 92 20.56 16.82 -1.58
N VAL A 93 19.24 17.03 -1.67
CA VAL A 93 18.25 16.46 -0.75
C VAL A 93 17.21 15.73 -1.58
N ARG A 94 16.82 14.53 -1.12
CA ARG A 94 15.73 13.77 -1.70
C ARG A 94 14.80 13.32 -0.60
N THR A 95 13.50 13.55 -0.80
CA THR A 95 12.45 13.14 0.13
C THR A 95 11.69 11.95 -0.42
N LEU A 96 11.26 11.07 0.48
CA LEU A 96 10.49 9.88 0.14
C LEU A 96 9.58 9.54 1.31
N THR A 97 8.28 9.65 1.08
CA THR A 97 7.28 9.16 2.03
C THR A 97 6.99 7.70 1.73
N LYS A 98 6.96 6.85 2.77
CA LYS A 98 6.54 5.45 2.68
C LYS A 98 5.47 5.16 3.72
N ALA A 99 4.57 4.23 3.41
CA ALA A 99 3.65 3.72 4.41
C ALA A 99 4.43 2.98 5.52
N GLY A 100 4.10 3.30 6.78
CA GLY A 100 4.43 2.47 7.93
C GLY A 100 3.37 1.40 8.13
N ARG A 101 2.88 1.24 9.37
CA ARG A 101 1.69 0.42 9.64
C ARG A 101 0.41 1.20 9.31
N PHE A 102 0.10 1.30 8.02
CA PHE A 102 -1.12 1.97 7.55
C PHE A 102 -2.24 0.95 7.36
N GLN A 103 -3.27 1.05 8.19
CA GLN A 103 -4.41 0.12 8.21
C GLN A 103 -5.73 0.87 8.09
N ILE A 104 -6.66 0.32 7.31
CA ILE A 104 -8.04 0.76 7.20
C ILE A 104 -8.91 -0.35 7.76
N ARG A 105 -9.78 0.00 8.71
CA ARG A 105 -10.80 -0.90 9.27
C ARG A 105 -12.14 -0.50 8.66
N THR A 106 -12.86 -1.46 8.10
CA THR A 106 -14.17 -1.28 7.47
C THR A 106 -15.32 -1.58 8.42
#